data_AF-A0A847KPG0-F1
#
_entry.id   AF-A0A847KPG0-F1
#
_cell.length_a   1.000
_cell.length_b   1.000
_cell.length_c   1.000
_cell.angle_alpha   90.00
_cell.angle_beta   90.00
_cell.angle_gamma   90.00
#
_symmetry.space_group_name_H-M   'P 1'
#
loop_
_entity.id
_entity.type
_entity.pdbx_description
1 polymer ?
#
loop_
_entity_poly.entity_id
_entity_poly.type
_entity_poly.pdbx_seq_one_letter_code
_entity_poly.pdbx_strand_id
1 'polypeptide(L)' 'MAAMKPRTGDGPLEVTREGRGLVMRVPLEGGGRLVVELNQEEANALGDALAAVRA' A
#
# COMPACT_ATOMS: atom_id res chain seq x y z
N MET A 1 31.43 -9.70 4.24
CA MET A 1 30.18 -9.22 4.86
C MET A 1 29.30 -8.70 3.74
N ALA A 2 28.21 -9.39 3.38
CA ALA A 2 27.32 -8.89 2.34
C ALA A 2 26.46 -7.76 2.94
N ALA A 3 26.66 -6.53 2.46
CA ALA A 3 25.73 -5.45 2.72
C ALA A 3 24.43 -5.79 1.98
N MET A 4 23.50 -6.46 2.66
CA MET A 4 22.15 -6.59 2.14
C MET A 4 21.59 -5.17 2.01
N LYS A 5 21.21 -4.77 0.79
CA LYS A 5 20.49 -3.51 0.56
C LYS A 5 19.35 -3.43 1.59
N PRO A 6 19.12 -2.27 2.24
CA PRO A 6 17.99 -2.11 3.15
C PRO A 6 16.74 -2.58 2.41
N ARG A 7 16.07 -3.60 2.95
CA ARG A 7 14.83 -4.10 2.37
C ARG A 7 13.80 -2.99 2.56
N THR A 8 13.57 -2.19 1.53
CA THR A 8 12.56 -1.12 1.52
C THR A 8 11.11 -1.65 1.57
N GLY A 9 10.93 -2.96 1.83
CA GLY A 9 9.65 -3.67 1.82
C GLY A 9 9.16 -4.21 3.16
N ASP A 10 9.92 -4.11 4.25
CA ASP A 10 9.56 -4.76 5.54
C ASP A 10 8.61 -3.91 6.43
N GLY A 11 8.03 -2.83 5.89
CA GLY A 11 7.12 -1.95 6.65
C GLY A 11 5.66 -2.32 6.49
N PRO A 12 4.76 -1.86 7.39
CA PRO A 12 3.33 -2.13 7.30
C PRO A 12 2.73 -1.55 6.01
N LEU A 13 1.49 -1.96 5.72
CA LEU A 13 0.70 -1.25 4.71
C LEU A 13 0.60 0.23 5.08
N GLU A 14 0.89 1.10 4.13
CA GLU A 14 0.86 2.56 4.29
C GLU A 14 -0.10 3.19 3.28
N VAL A 15 -0.87 4.18 3.71
CA VAL A 15 -1.74 5.00 2.83
C VAL A 15 -1.48 6.47 3.16
N THR A 16 -1.07 7.26 2.16
CA THR A 16 -0.81 8.71 2.29
C THR A 16 -1.61 9.50 1.27
N ARG A 17 -1.91 10.77 1.57
CA ARG A 17 -2.45 11.71 0.58
C ARG A 17 -1.31 12.45 -0.08
N GLU A 18 -1.18 12.34 -1.40
CA GLU A 18 -0.14 13.01 -2.17
C GLU A 18 -0.81 13.80 -3.30
N GLY A 19 -0.70 15.13 -3.23
CA GLY A 19 -1.41 16.03 -4.15
C GLY A 19 -2.93 15.84 -4.10
N ARG A 20 -3.51 15.40 -5.22
CA ARG A 20 -4.97 15.16 -5.35
C ARG A 20 -5.36 13.68 -5.17
N GLY A 21 -4.39 12.77 -5.15
CA GLY A 21 -4.59 11.33 -5.04
C GLY A 21 -4.28 10.77 -3.66
N LEU A 22 -4.60 9.50 -3.48
CA LEU A 22 -4.20 8.66 -2.37
C LEU A 22 -3.17 7.65 -2.86
N VAL A 23 -2.03 7.55 -2.19
CA VAL A 23 -0.97 6.60 -2.52
C VAL A 23 -0.95 5.50 -1.48
N MET A 24 -1.27 4.28 -1.89
CA MET A 24 -1.20 3.08 -1.08
C MET A 24 0.07 2.30 -1.40
N ARG A 25 0.79 1.88 -0.36
CA ARG A 25 2.02 1.10 -0.45
C ARG A 25 1.85 -0.22 0.29
N VAL A 26 1.86 -1.34 -0.45
CA VAL A 26 1.67 -2.69 0.10
C VAL A 26 3.00 -3.43 0.09
N PRO A 27 3.49 -3.93 1.25
CA PRO A 27 4.70 -4.76 1.30
C PRO A 27 4.47 -6.10 0.59
N LEU A 28 5.48 -6.60 -0.12
CA LEU A 28 5.41 -7.86 -0.85
C LEU A 28 6.34 -8.92 -0.24
N GLU A 29 5.88 -10.17 -0.19
CA GLU A 29 6.71 -11.32 0.19
C GLU A 29 7.77 -11.55 -0.89
N GLY A 30 9.03 -11.22 -0.59
CA GLY A 30 10.14 -11.19 -1.55
C GLY A 30 10.87 -9.85 -1.63
N GLY A 31 10.32 -8.83 -0.97
CA GLY A 31 10.92 -7.50 -0.86
C GLY A 31 10.35 -6.49 -1.84
N GLY A 32 10.50 -5.20 -1.50
CA GLY A 32 9.90 -4.10 -2.22
C GLY A 32 8.45 -3.83 -1.82
N ARG A 33 7.80 -2.92 -2.54
CA ARG A 33 6.42 -2.49 -2.28
C ARG A 33 5.68 -2.33 -3.60
N LEU A 34 4.44 -2.79 -3.63
CA LEU A 34 3.49 -2.40 -4.66
C LEU A 34 2.97 -1.00 -4.30
N VAL A 35 3.09 -0.05 -5.23
CA VAL A 35 2.59 1.32 -5.06
C VAL A 35 1.40 1.50 -5.99
N VAL A 36 0.26 1.89 -5.44
CA VAL A 36 -0.99 2.14 -6.16
C VAL A 36 -1.43 3.56 -5.86
N GLU A 37 -1.70 4.33 -6.89
CA GLU A 37 -2.38 5.62 -6.76
C GLU A 37 -3.88 5.42 -7.00
N LEU A 38 -4.70 5.97 -6.11
CA LEU A 38 -6.14 5.89 -6.12
C LEU A 38 -6.72 7.30 -6.10
N ASN A 39 -7.78 7.53 -6.84
CA ASN A 39 -8.63 8.67 -6.62
C ASN A 39 -9.58 8.42 -5.42
N GLN A 40 -10.39 9.42 -5.08
CA GLN A 40 -11.27 9.36 -3.92
C GLN A 40 -12.38 8.30 -4.06
N GLU A 41 -12.93 8.12 -5.25
CA GLU A 41 -14.00 7.15 -5.53
C GLU A 41 -13.47 5.72 -5.44
N GLU A 42 -12.31 5.45 -6.06
CA GLU A 42 -11.65 4.14 -6.02
C GLU A 42 -11.27 3.73 -4.59
N ALA A 43 -10.80 4.68 -3.78
CA ALA A 43 -10.46 4.40 -2.38
C ALA A 43 -11.70 4.07 -1.53
N ASN A 44 -12.83 4.74 -1.76
CA ASN A 44 -14.09 4.43 -1.09
C ASN A 44 -14.59 3.04 -1.50
N ALA A 45 -14.59 2.73 -2.80
CA ALA A 45 -15.00 1.43 -3.31
C ALA A 45 -14.13 0.28 -2.75
N LEU A 46 -12.81 0.50 -2.64
CA LEU A 46 -11.91 -0.45 -1.98
C LEU A 46 -12.26 -0.63 -0.51
N GLY A 47 -12.55 0.45 0.21
CA GLY A 47 -12.98 0.42 1.61
C GLY A 47 -14.25 -0.42 1.81
N ASP A 48 -15.26 -0.22 0.96
CA ASP A 48 -16.52 -0.98 1.00
C ASP A 48 -16.30 -2.46 0.70
N ALA A 49 -15.50 -2.78 -0.31
CA ALA A 49 -15.16 -4.17 -0.66
C ALA A 49 -14.44 -4.89 0.49
N LEU A 50 -13.51 -4.20 1.17
CA LEU A 50 -12.81 -4.74 2.35
C LEU A 50 -13.76 -4.89 3.55
N ALA A 51 -14.65 -3.94 3.79
CA ALA A 51 -15.64 -4.02 4.87
C ALA A 51 -16.59 -5.20 4.66
N ALA A 52 -17.00 -5.50 3.42
CA ALA A 52 -17.89 -6.61 3.10
C ALA A 52 -17.31 -8.00 3.46
N VAL A 53 -15.99 -8.13 3.56
CA VAL A 53 -15.31 -9.38 3.95
C VAL A 53 -14.78 -9.39 5.38
N ARG A 54 -14.87 -8.25 6.08
CA ARG A 54 -14.44 -8.08 7.47
C ARG A 54 -15.60 -8.50 8.38
N ALA A 55 -15.67 -9.81 8.65
CA ALA A 55 -16.65 -10.42 9.57
C ALA A 55 -16.72 -9.71 10.92
#